data_AF-A0A316YMJ9-F1
#
_entry.id   AF-A0A316YMJ9-F1
#
_cell.length_a   1.000
_cell.length_b   1.000
_cell.length_c   1.000
_cell.angle_alpha   90.00
_cell.angle_beta   90.00
_cell.angle_gamma   90.00
#
_symmetry.space_group_name_H-M   'P 1'
#
loop_
_entity.id
_entity.type
_entity.pdbx_description
1 polymer ?
#
loop_
_entity_poly.entity_id
_entity_poly.type
_entity_poly.pdbx_seq_one_letter_code
_entity_poly.pdbx_strand_id
1 'polypeptide(L)'
;MASASLSAAERFELITRDLQEVLGSESIKAILEKNERPPRLYWGTAPTGKPHVGYLVALTKIADFLRAGVEVKVLLADVHAFLDNLKAPIELVRHRVNYYKHILLSVFRSIGVPTDRLIFVIGSSYQLTEAYNMDNYRLCATVSENDAKRAGAEVVKQVASPILSGLLYPLLQALDEQYLDVDMQFGGVDQRKIFIFAETHLPKLGYAKRAHLMNAMVPGLKGSKMSSSDSGSKIDFLDTPTDVKKKLKDAACIEGVVEENGVLAFAKAVLFPISRLRNESKTLDATPVEAKGLSKPYVSADAPEGTLFSIVRPDKYGGSLHYATYEALEADYADKKLHPLDLKNGVADAINALLEPIQREFNESEEFRKVEELAYPKEKKPEVKKKEKKVNPRHLQKGEAPAQGPAGQEAKAAQQGEKENETFVKAAQEGIQNLSTNESP
;
A
#
# COMPACT_ATOMS: atom_id res chain seq x y z
N MET A 1 -27.15 -7.51 22.39
CA MET A 1 -26.90 -6.93 23.74
C MET A 1 -25.59 -7.51 24.23
N ALA A 2 -24.53 -6.78 24.58
CA ALA A 2 -24.26 -5.34 24.54
C ALA A 2 -22.74 -5.19 24.36
N SER A 3 -22.26 -4.67 23.23
CA SER A 3 -20.97 -3.97 23.25
C SER A 3 -21.30 -2.61 23.87
N ALA A 4 -20.60 -2.19 24.93
CA ALA A 4 -20.71 -0.81 25.40
C ALA A 4 -20.59 0.11 24.18
N SER A 5 -21.67 0.80 23.81
CA SER A 5 -21.68 1.62 22.60
C SER A 5 -20.75 2.80 22.88
N LEU A 6 -19.56 2.76 22.29
CA LEU A 6 -18.59 3.86 22.36
C LEU A 6 -19.34 5.19 22.15
N SER A 7 -19.10 6.14 23.04
CA SER A 7 -19.63 7.49 22.92
C SER A 7 -19.15 8.16 21.63
N ALA A 8 -19.83 9.21 21.19
CA ALA A 8 -19.40 9.98 20.02
C ALA A 8 -17.95 10.47 20.17
N ALA A 9 -17.53 10.85 21.38
CA ALA A 9 -16.17 11.28 21.68
C ALA A 9 -15.15 10.13 21.55
N GLU A 10 -15.44 8.93 22.10
CA GLU A 10 -14.55 7.77 21.97
C GLU A 10 -14.44 7.28 20.52
N ARG A 11 -15.54 7.33 19.77
CA ARG A 11 -15.54 7.02 18.33
C ARG A 11 -14.72 8.03 17.54
N PHE A 12 -14.87 9.32 17.83
CA PHE A 12 -14.09 10.38 17.20
C PHE A 12 -12.59 10.18 17.48
N GLU A 13 -12.22 9.91 18.73
CA GLU A 13 -10.82 9.63 19.10
C GLU A 13 -10.27 8.41 18.35
N LEU A 14 -11.02 7.30 18.26
CA LEU A 14 -10.60 6.15 17.44
C LEU A 14 -10.45 6.52 15.97
N ILE A 15 -11.31 7.37 15.41
CA ILE A 15 -11.21 7.81 14.02
C ILE A 15 -9.94 8.68 13.82
N THR A 16 -9.62 9.56 14.76
CA THR A 16 -8.58 10.58 14.55
C THR A 16 -7.22 10.25 15.16
N ARG A 17 -7.11 9.30 16.09
CA ARG A 17 -5.83 8.94 16.71
C ARG A 17 -4.81 8.48 15.69
N ASP A 18 -3.54 8.81 15.95
CA ASP A 18 -2.37 8.47 15.15
C ASP A 18 -2.38 9.03 13.70
N LEU A 19 -3.34 9.90 13.36
CA LEU A 19 -3.34 10.65 12.09
C LEU A 19 -2.43 11.88 12.18
N GLN A 20 -1.80 12.24 11.06
CA GLN A 20 -1.01 13.46 10.95
C GLN A 20 -1.90 14.69 10.74
N GLU A 21 -3.00 14.55 9.99
CA GLU A 21 -3.89 15.66 9.69
C GLU A 21 -5.33 15.16 9.50
N VAL A 22 -6.29 15.97 9.94
CA VAL A 22 -7.74 15.75 9.80
C VAL A 22 -8.36 17.02 9.25
N LEU A 23 -9.01 16.92 8.08
CA LEU A 23 -9.81 17.99 7.50
C LEU A 23 -11.29 17.65 7.67
N GLY A 24 -12.11 18.64 8.03
CA GLY A 24 -13.55 18.43 8.22
C GLY A 24 -13.94 17.81 9.57
N SER A 25 -13.14 17.96 10.63
CA SER A 25 -13.43 17.40 11.97
C SER A 25 -14.85 17.68 12.48
N GLU A 26 -15.38 18.89 12.21
CA GLU A 26 -16.73 19.27 12.64
C GLU A 26 -17.84 18.49 11.93
N SER A 27 -17.65 18.11 10.65
CA SER A 27 -18.64 17.26 9.96
C SER A 27 -18.64 15.84 10.53
N ILE A 28 -17.46 15.31 10.87
CA ILE A 28 -17.32 14.00 11.52
C ILE A 28 -18.03 14.02 12.88
N LYS A 29 -17.76 15.03 13.72
CA LYS A 29 -18.44 15.18 15.02
C LYS A 29 -19.96 15.25 14.85
N ALA A 30 -20.45 16.08 13.92
CA ALA A 30 -21.88 16.21 13.67
C ALA A 30 -22.53 14.88 13.22
N ILE A 31 -21.86 14.08 12.40
CA ILE A 31 -22.35 12.75 11.99
C ILE A 31 -22.42 11.81 13.20
N LEU A 32 -21.38 11.81 14.03
CA LEU A 32 -21.30 10.97 15.23
C LEU A 32 -22.32 11.37 16.31
N GLU A 33 -22.58 12.68 16.47
CA GLU A 33 -23.56 13.22 17.41
C GLU A 33 -25.00 12.90 16.98
N LYS A 34 -25.31 13.06 15.68
CA LYS A 34 -26.62 12.69 15.14
C LYS A 34 -26.88 11.19 15.24
N ASN A 35 -25.86 10.37 14.98
CA ASN A 35 -25.89 8.92 15.10
C ASN A 35 -27.07 8.24 14.37
N GLU A 36 -27.52 8.81 13.24
CA GLU A 36 -28.64 8.29 12.45
C GLU A 36 -28.27 7.03 11.66
N ARG A 37 -27.00 6.90 11.27
CA ARG A 37 -26.43 5.76 10.55
C ARG A 37 -24.92 5.60 10.86
N PRO A 38 -24.31 4.45 10.54
CA PRO A 38 -22.85 4.33 10.52
C PRO A 38 -22.21 5.40 9.63
N PRO A 39 -21.14 6.09 10.09
CA PRO A 39 -20.31 6.91 9.22
C PRO A 39 -19.71 6.04 8.12
N ARG A 40 -19.55 6.59 6.92
CA ARG A 40 -19.04 5.87 5.76
C ARG A 40 -17.72 6.45 5.32
N LEU A 41 -16.75 5.57 5.09
CA LEU A 41 -15.40 5.94 4.71
C LEU A 41 -14.93 5.04 3.58
N TYR A 42 -14.10 5.57 2.68
CA TYR A 42 -13.30 4.72 1.80
C TYR A 42 -11.80 4.97 1.91
N TRP A 43 -11.07 3.90 1.65
CA TRP A 43 -9.63 3.92 1.40
C TRP A 43 -9.39 3.31 0.01
N GLY A 44 -8.67 4.04 -0.84
CA GLY A 44 -8.33 3.62 -2.19
C GLY A 44 -6.93 3.05 -2.28
N THR A 45 -6.78 1.95 -3.01
CA THR A 45 -5.48 1.37 -3.37
C THR A 45 -5.46 0.95 -4.83
N ALA A 46 -4.43 1.38 -5.56
CA ALA A 46 -4.25 1.07 -6.99
C ALA A 46 -3.47 -0.25 -7.15
N PRO A 47 -4.05 -1.30 -7.76
CA PRO A 47 -3.39 -2.59 -7.96
C PRO A 47 -2.22 -2.54 -8.96
N THR A 48 -1.07 -2.05 -8.49
CA THR A 48 0.15 -1.86 -9.28
C THR A 48 1.21 -2.91 -8.87
N GLY A 49 2.26 -2.52 -8.16
CA GLY A 49 3.24 -3.47 -7.61
C GLY A 49 2.67 -4.31 -6.47
N LYS A 50 3.41 -5.32 -6.00
CA LYS A 50 3.02 -6.10 -4.82
C LYS A 50 2.92 -5.21 -3.57
N PRO A 51 1.84 -5.30 -2.77
CA PRO A 51 1.76 -4.70 -1.45
C PRO A 51 2.92 -5.16 -0.56
N HIS A 52 3.33 -4.28 0.35
CA HIS A 52 4.44 -4.50 1.27
C HIS A 52 4.01 -4.12 2.69
N VAL A 53 4.83 -4.41 3.69
CA VAL A 53 4.51 -4.15 5.11
C VAL A 53 4.18 -2.69 5.44
N GLY A 54 4.54 -1.74 4.56
CA GLY A 54 4.12 -0.34 4.69
C GLY A 54 2.60 -0.15 4.60
N TYR A 55 1.88 -1.07 3.96
CA TYR A 55 0.41 -1.09 3.96
C TYR A 55 -0.15 -1.25 5.37
N LEU A 56 0.58 -1.89 6.30
CA LEU A 56 0.10 -2.11 7.66
C LEU A 56 -0.26 -0.81 8.38
N VAL A 57 0.37 0.32 8.04
CA VAL A 57 0.04 1.65 8.60
C VAL A 57 -1.39 2.06 8.26
N ALA A 58 -1.82 1.85 7.01
CA ALA A 58 -3.19 2.14 6.61
C ALA A 58 -4.16 1.09 7.17
N LEU A 59 -3.76 -0.19 7.16
CA LEU A 59 -4.62 -1.30 7.57
C LEU A 59 -4.89 -1.29 9.09
N THR A 60 -3.94 -0.85 9.92
CA THR A 60 -4.17 -0.63 11.36
C THR A 60 -5.17 0.49 11.60
N LYS A 61 -5.10 1.57 10.82
CA LYS A 61 -6.07 2.67 10.93
C LYS A 61 -7.48 2.24 10.49
N ILE A 62 -7.59 1.41 9.44
CA ILE A 62 -8.87 0.80 9.04
C ILE A 62 -9.48 -0.03 10.17
N ALA A 63 -8.65 -0.73 10.95
CA ALA A 63 -9.10 -1.48 12.11
C ALA A 63 -9.77 -0.57 13.17
N ASP A 64 -9.20 0.62 13.41
CA ASP A 64 -9.80 1.61 14.31
C ASP A 64 -11.14 2.14 13.77
N PHE A 65 -11.24 2.40 12.46
CA PHE A 65 -12.50 2.83 11.84
C PHE A 65 -13.61 1.80 12.05
N LEU A 66 -13.33 0.52 11.80
CA LEU A 66 -14.29 -0.56 11.99
C LEU A 66 -14.74 -0.68 13.46
N ARG A 67 -13.82 -0.45 14.40
CA ARG A 67 -14.13 -0.43 15.85
C ARG A 67 -14.95 0.78 16.27
N ALA A 68 -14.71 1.93 15.65
CA ALA A 68 -15.55 3.12 15.78
C ALA A 68 -16.93 2.96 15.11
N GLY A 69 -17.24 1.80 14.53
CA GLY A 69 -18.51 1.52 13.86
C GLY A 69 -18.66 2.25 12.53
N VAL A 70 -17.54 2.56 11.86
CA VAL A 70 -17.51 3.12 10.51
C VAL A 70 -17.68 1.98 9.50
N GLU A 71 -18.52 2.20 8.50
CA GLU A 71 -18.61 1.34 7.32
C GLU A 71 -17.43 1.67 6.39
N VAL A 72 -16.51 0.72 6.21
CA VAL A 72 -15.28 0.94 5.44
C VAL A 72 -15.35 0.25 4.08
N LYS A 73 -15.20 1.05 3.03
CA LYS A 73 -15.06 0.60 1.64
C LYS A 73 -13.58 0.61 1.23
N VAL A 74 -13.07 -0.53 0.78
CA VAL A 74 -11.74 -0.66 0.18
C VAL A 74 -11.91 -0.61 -1.34
N LEU A 75 -11.53 0.51 -1.95
CA LEU A 75 -11.56 0.67 -3.40
C LEU A 75 -10.29 0.07 -4.01
N LEU A 76 -10.46 -1.03 -4.75
CA LEU A 76 -9.45 -1.59 -5.64
C LEU A 76 -9.51 -0.81 -6.96
N ALA A 77 -8.70 0.24 -7.03
CA ALA A 77 -8.74 1.26 -8.08
C ALA A 77 -8.00 0.79 -9.35
N ASP A 78 -8.60 -0.15 -10.06
CA ASP A 78 -8.06 -0.77 -11.28
C ASP A 78 -7.94 0.21 -12.46
N VAL A 79 -8.93 1.09 -12.66
CA VAL A 79 -8.83 2.18 -13.65
C VAL A 79 -7.66 3.09 -13.31
N HIS A 80 -7.49 3.47 -12.05
CA HIS A 80 -6.37 4.31 -11.61
C HIS A 80 -5.01 3.61 -11.78
N ALA A 81 -4.94 2.30 -11.52
CA ALA A 81 -3.73 1.51 -11.74
C ALA A 81 -3.32 1.46 -13.22
N PHE A 82 -4.31 1.45 -14.14
CA PHE A 82 -4.07 1.57 -15.57
C PHE A 82 -3.62 2.98 -15.97
N LEU A 83 -4.26 4.02 -15.42
CA LEU A 83 -3.96 5.42 -15.72
C LEU A 83 -2.61 5.91 -15.16
N ASP A 84 -2.07 5.29 -14.10
CA ASP A 84 -0.74 5.58 -13.53
C ASP A 84 0.41 5.03 -14.41
N ASN A 85 0.61 5.68 -15.55
CA ASN A 85 1.77 5.55 -16.41
C ASN A 85 2.00 4.11 -16.94
N LEU A 86 0.94 3.39 -17.30
CA LEU A 86 0.96 2.11 -18.02
C LEU A 86 1.92 1.05 -17.43
N LYS A 87 2.08 1.01 -16.09
CA LYS A 87 2.89 -0.04 -15.43
C LYS A 87 2.38 -1.46 -15.70
N ALA A 88 1.13 -1.60 -16.12
CA ALA A 88 0.51 -2.86 -16.47
C ALA A 88 -0.65 -2.65 -17.47
N PRO A 89 -0.80 -3.53 -18.47
CA PRO A 89 -2.02 -3.63 -19.27
C PRO A 89 -3.26 -3.87 -18.40
N ILE A 90 -4.44 -3.47 -18.85
CA ILE A 90 -5.69 -3.59 -18.08
C ILE A 90 -6.00 -5.05 -17.72
N GLU A 91 -5.63 -5.99 -18.59
CA GLU A 91 -5.77 -7.43 -18.38
C GLU A 91 -4.94 -7.89 -17.19
N LEU A 92 -3.70 -7.40 -17.07
CA LEU A 92 -2.83 -7.70 -15.94
C LEU A 92 -3.34 -7.04 -14.66
N VAL A 93 -3.89 -5.83 -14.74
CA VAL A 93 -4.49 -5.15 -13.58
C VAL A 93 -5.66 -5.96 -13.01
N ARG A 94 -6.48 -6.62 -13.84
CA ARG A 94 -7.56 -7.51 -13.36
C ARG A 94 -7.03 -8.66 -12.51
N HIS A 95 -5.92 -9.29 -12.90
CA HIS A 95 -5.28 -10.31 -12.07
C HIS A 95 -4.75 -9.72 -10.76
N ARG A 96 -4.19 -8.51 -10.80
CA ARG A 96 -3.71 -7.80 -9.60
C ARG A 96 -4.84 -7.43 -8.64
N VAL A 97 -6.03 -7.07 -9.13
CA VAL A 97 -7.22 -6.84 -8.30
C VAL A 97 -7.52 -8.08 -7.45
N ASN A 98 -7.52 -9.27 -8.07
CA ASN A 98 -7.75 -10.52 -7.35
C ASN A 98 -6.65 -10.76 -6.31
N TYR A 99 -5.38 -10.60 -6.69
CA TYR A 99 -4.27 -10.74 -5.74
C TYR A 99 -4.39 -9.78 -4.54
N TYR A 100 -4.67 -8.50 -4.80
CA TYR A 100 -4.89 -7.49 -3.76
C TYR A 100 -6.03 -7.89 -2.82
N LYS A 101 -7.14 -8.41 -3.35
CA LYS A 101 -8.25 -8.88 -2.54
C LYS A 101 -7.82 -10.03 -1.61
N HIS A 102 -7.13 -11.05 -2.11
CA HIS A 102 -6.64 -12.17 -1.30
C HIS A 102 -5.65 -11.70 -0.23
N ILE A 103 -4.59 -10.98 -0.63
CA ILE A 103 -3.53 -10.58 0.31
C ILE A 103 -4.04 -9.63 1.38
N LEU A 104 -4.90 -8.66 1.04
CA LEU A 104 -5.44 -7.73 2.02
C LEU A 104 -6.36 -8.45 3.02
N LEU A 105 -7.19 -9.38 2.57
CA LEU A 105 -8.01 -10.22 3.46
C LEU A 105 -7.15 -11.05 4.43
N SER A 106 -6.08 -11.69 3.94
CA SER A 106 -5.12 -12.41 4.78
C SER A 106 -4.45 -11.49 5.81
N VAL A 107 -4.06 -10.28 5.40
CA VAL A 107 -3.44 -9.31 6.31
C VAL A 107 -4.42 -8.83 7.37
N PHE A 108 -5.66 -8.50 7.00
CA PHE A 108 -6.70 -8.10 7.96
C PHE A 108 -6.96 -9.18 9.01
N ARG A 109 -7.05 -10.45 8.59
CA ARG A 109 -7.17 -11.58 9.53
C ARG A 109 -5.95 -11.69 10.45
N SER A 110 -4.74 -11.52 9.91
CA SER A 110 -3.49 -11.56 10.69
C SER A 110 -3.43 -10.50 11.80
N ILE A 111 -3.88 -9.28 11.53
CA ILE A 111 -3.91 -8.21 12.53
C ILE A 111 -5.11 -8.29 13.48
N GLY A 112 -6.08 -9.17 13.21
CA GLY A 112 -7.25 -9.39 14.06
C GLY A 112 -8.43 -8.48 13.74
N VAL A 113 -8.57 -8.07 12.48
CA VAL A 113 -9.68 -7.25 12.00
C VAL A 113 -10.81 -8.15 11.48
N PRO A 114 -12.05 -7.95 11.94
CA PRO A 114 -13.22 -8.65 11.40
C PRO A 114 -13.43 -8.28 9.92
N THR A 115 -13.25 -9.24 9.02
CA THR A 115 -13.34 -9.01 7.57
C THR A 115 -14.77 -9.00 7.04
N ASP A 116 -15.76 -9.45 7.82
CA ASP A 116 -17.19 -9.45 7.47
C ASP A 116 -17.76 -8.04 7.25
N ARG A 117 -17.12 -7.02 7.83
CA ARG A 117 -17.53 -5.61 7.72
C ARG A 117 -16.77 -4.83 6.65
N LEU A 118 -15.79 -5.47 5.97
CA LEU A 118 -15.01 -4.83 4.92
C LEU A 118 -15.69 -4.98 3.57
N ILE A 119 -15.99 -3.86 2.92
CA ILE A 119 -16.65 -3.84 1.61
C ILE A 119 -15.57 -3.58 0.55
N PHE A 120 -15.25 -4.57 -0.28
CA PHE A 120 -14.38 -4.36 -1.42
C PHE A 120 -15.18 -3.87 -2.63
N VAL A 121 -14.74 -2.77 -3.25
CA VAL A 121 -15.32 -2.22 -4.47
C VAL A 121 -14.23 -2.17 -5.55
N ILE A 122 -14.57 -2.56 -6.78
CA ILE A 122 -13.65 -2.48 -7.92
C ILE A 122 -13.97 -1.19 -8.69
N GLY A 123 -12.98 -0.34 -8.98
CA GLY A 123 -13.21 0.97 -9.62
C GLY A 123 -14.00 0.87 -10.93
N SER A 124 -13.60 -0.03 -11.82
CA SER A 124 -14.26 -0.26 -13.10
C SER A 124 -15.73 -0.67 -13.00
N SER A 125 -16.21 -1.12 -11.83
CA SER A 125 -17.62 -1.48 -11.63
C SER A 125 -18.59 -0.30 -11.72
N TYR A 126 -18.11 0.94 -11.50
CA TYR A 126 -18.95 2.16 -11.60
C TYR A 126 -18.30 3.28 -12.41
N GLN A 127 -16.96 3.35 -12.48
CA GLN A 127 -16.23 4.43 -13.16
C GLN A 127 -16.43 4.45 -14.68
N LEU A 128 -16.97 3.37 -15.25
CA LEU A 128 -17.29 3.25 -16.67
C LEU A 128 -18.75 3.57 -17.01
N THR A 129 -19.57 3.89 -16.00
CA THR A 129 -20.99 4.22 -16.21
C THR A 129 -21.16 5.58 -16.89
N GLU A 130 -22.29 5.75 -17.58
CA GLU A 130 -22.65 7.01 -18.23
C GLU A 130 -22.66 8.18 -17.24
N ALA A 131 -23.30 8.00 -16.08
CA ALA A 131 -23.40 9.03 -15.05
C ALA A 131 -22.01 9.51 -14.59
N TYR A 132 -21.12 8.57 -14.25
CA TYR A 132 -19.77 8.87 -13.81
C TYR A 132 -18.96 9.61 -14.89
N ASN A 133 -19.05 9.15 -16.14
CA ASN A 133 -18.33 9.78 -17.25
C ASN A 133 -18.86 11.18 -17.56
N MET A 134 -20.17 11.40 -17.45
CA MET A 134 -20.74 12.74 -17.60
C MET A 134 -20.23 13.70 -16.51
N ASP A 135 -20.09 13.25 -15.26
CA ASP A 135 -19.48 14.07 -14.21
C ASP A 135 -17.99 14.32 -14.45
N ASN A 136 -17.27 13.32 -14.94
CA ASN A 136 -15.87 13.50 -15.35
C ASN A 136 -15.75 14.56 -16.45
N TYR A 137 -16.63 14.55 -17.46
CA TYR A 137 -16.65 15.60 -18.49
C TYR A 137 -16.99 16.98 -17.92
N ARG A 138 -17.90 17.07 -16.94
CA ARG A 138 -18.19 18.33 -16.24
C ARG A 138 -16.97 18.85 -15.47
N LEU A 139 -16.19 17.98 -14.84
CA LEU A 139 -14.90 18.36 -14.24
C LEU A 139 -13.91 18.83 -15.30
N CYS A 140 -13.73 18.09 -16.39
CA CYS A 140 -12.86 18.49 -17.50
C CYS A 140 -13.23 19.85 -18.09
N ALA A 141 -14.51 20.24 -18.07
CA ALA A 141 -14.97 21.53 -18.56
C ALA A 141 -14.73 22.71 -17.58
N THR A 142 -14.43 22.43 -16.30
CA THR A 142 -14.36 23.45 -15.24
C THR A 142 -13.03 23.50 -14.48
N VAL A 143 -12.24 22.43 -14.57
CA VAL A 143 -10.93 22.30 -13.93
C VAL A 143 -9.85 22.77 -14.90
N SER A 144 -8.95 23.65 -14.44
CA SER A 144 -7.80 24.05 -15.24
C SER A 144 -6.75 22.93 -15.29
N GLU A 145 -5.99 22.85 -16.39
CA GLU A 145 -4.86 21.91 -16.52
C GLU A 145 -3.88 22.07 -15.35
N ASN A 146 -3.60 23.32 -14.95
CA ASN A 146 -2.69 23.64 -13.86
C ASN A 146 -3.18 23.08 -12.52
N ASP A 147 -4.48 23.18 -12.22
CA ASP A 147 -5.04 22.66 -10.98
C ASP A 147 -4.98 21.14 -10.94
N ALA A 148 -5.36 20.47 -12.04
CA ALA A 148 -5.26 19.01 -12.16
C ALA A 148 -3.82 18.52 -11.99
N LYS A 149 -2.87 19.16 -12.69
CA LYS A 149 -1.43 18.84 -12.60
C LYS A 149 -0.90 19.04 -11.17
N ARG A 150 -1.27 20.15 -10.52
CA ARG A 150 -0.86 20.44 -9.14
C ARG A 150 -1.44 19.42 -8.17
N ALA A 151 -2.70 19.03 -8.33
CA ALA A 151 -3.37 18.05 -7.47
C ALA A 151 -2.67 16.69 -7.51
N GLY A 152 -2.30 16.20 -8.70
CA GLY A 152 -1.67 14.89 -8.87
C GLY A 152 -0.15 14.83 -8.62
N ALA A 153 0.52 15.96 -8.33
CA ALA A 153 1.98 16.07 -8.39
C ALA A 153 2.77 15.10 -7.48
N GLU A 154 2.21 14.71 -6.32
CA GLU A 154 2.87 13.84 -5.34
C GLU A 154 2.45 12.36 -5.46
N VAL A 155 1.47 12.08 -6.30
CA VAL A 155 0.76 10.79 -6.37
C VAL A 155 1.00 10.14 -7.73
N VAL A 156 0.77 10.90 -8.80
CA VAL A 156 1.00 10.47 -10.17
C VAL A 156 2.49 10.45 -10.45
N LYS A 157 2.97 9.38 -11.09
CA LYS A 157 4.36 9.28 -11.48
C LYS A 157 4.75 10.43 -12.42
N GLN A 158 5.78 11.19 -12.00
CA GLN A 158 6.34 12.26 -12.82
C GLN A 158 7.24 11.66 -13.90
N VAL A 159 7.02 12.06 -15.15
CA VAL A 159 7.78 11.64 -16.33
C VAL A 159 8.14 12.86 -17.17
N ALA A 160 9.19 12.75 -18.00
CA ALA A 160 9.68 13.86 -18.83
C ALA A 160 8.60 14.41 -19.78
N SER A 161 7.74 13.53 -20.30
CA SER A 161 6.61 13.87 -21.15
C SER A 161 5.31 13.36 -20.50
N PRO A 162 4.67 14.16 -19.62
CA PRO A 162 3.44 13.76 -18.93
C PRO A 162 2.32 13.46 -19.94
N ILE A 163 1.58 12.39 -19.67
CA ILE A 163 0.43 11.97 -20.48
C ILE A 163 -0.88 12.46 -19.85
N LEU A 164 -1.93 12.55 -20.68
CA LEU A 164 -3.25 13.06 -20.27
C LEU A 164 -3.85 12.31 -19.06
N SER A 165 -3.57 11.01 -18.93
CA SER A 165 -4.09 10.21 -17.82
C SER A 165 -3.67 10.74 -16.45
N GLY A 166 -2.49 11.34 -16.34
CA GLY A 166 -2.02 11.97 -15.11
C GLY A 166 -2.83 13.19 -14.69
N LEU A 167 -3.44 13.89 -15.65
CA LEU A 167 -4.35 15.01 -15.38
C LEU A 167 -5.74 14.51 -15.00
N LEU A 168 -6.19 13.38 -15.54
CA LEU A 168 -7.49 12.80 -15.20
C LEU A 168 -7.51 12.18 -13.81
N TYR A 169 -6.39 11.62 -13.34
CA TYR A 169 -6.29 10.91 -12.06
C TYR A 169 -6.96 11.64 -10.86
N PRO A 170 -6.63 12.90 -10.53
CA PRO A 170 -7.24 13.59 -9.39
C PRO A 170 -8.74 13.88 -9.59
N LEU A 171 -9.22 14.01 -10.83
CA LEU A 171 -10.65 14.22 -11.12
C LEU A 171 -11.44 12.96 -10.77
N LEU A 172 -10.93 11.80 -11.21
CA LEU A 172 -11.56 10.52 -10.94
C LEU A 172 -11.57 10.21 -9.44
N GLN A 173 -10.44 10.39 -8.76
CA GLN A 173 -10.37 10.16 -7.32
C GLN A 173 -11.34 11.06 -6.53
N ALA A 174 -11.56 12.31 -6.95
CA ALA A 174 -12.57 13.18 -6.33
C ALA A 174 -13.99 12.66 -6.55
N LEU A 175 -14.33 12.20 -7.76
CA LEU A 175 -15.67 11.65 -8.03
C LEU A 175 -15.95 10.35 -7.26
N ASP A 176 -14.91 9.57 -6.95
CA ASP A 176 -15.05 8.36 -6.14
C ASP A 176 -15.72 8.63 -4.79
N GLU A 177 -15.47 9.79 -4.15
CA GLU A 177 -16.14 10.17 -2.90
C GLU A 177 -17.67 10.21 -3.03
N GLN A 178 -18.14 10.73 -4.17
CA GLN A 178 -19.57 10.83 -4.45
C GLN A 178 -20.17 9.48 -4.82
N TYR A 179 -19.53 8.75 -5.73
CA TYR A 179 -20.07 7.50 -6.27
C TYR A 179 -19.93 6.32 -5.32
N LEU A 180 -19.00 6.37 -4.36
CA LEU A 180 -18.95 5.44 -3.24
C LEU A 180 -19.87 5.85 -2.09
N ASP A 181 -20.56 6.99 -2.18
CA ASP A 181 -21.50 7.48 -1.17
C ASP A 181 -20.90 7.46 0.25
N VAL A 182 -19.80 8.19 0.41
CA VAL A 182 -19.04 8.28 1.67
C VAL A 182 -19.10 9.67 2.29
N ASP A 183 -18.86 9.71 3.61
CA ASP A 183 -18.68 10.93 4.38
C ASP A 183 -17.22 11.36 4.47
N MET A 184 -16.31 10.37 4.36
CA MET A 184 -14.88 10.53 4.62
C MET A 184 -14.04 9.78 3.60
N GLN A 185 -12.87 10.33 3.27
CA GLN A 185 -11.81 9.62 2.56
C GLN A 185 -10.57 9.51 3.45
N PHE A 186 -9.95 8.34 3.46
CA PHE A 186 -8.68 8.07 4.15
C PHE A 186 -7.54 7.79 3.17
N GLY A 187 -6.37 8.36 3.44
CA GLY A 187 -5.13 8.08 2.72
C GLY A 187 -3.91 8.63 3.44
N GLY A 188 -2.74 8.57 2.80
CA GLY A 188 -1.52 9.22 3.30
C GLY A 188 -1.55 10.73 3.11
N VAL A 189 -0.69 11.45 3.83
CA VAL A 189 -0.51 12.91 3.63
C VAL A 189 -0.01 13.27 2.22
N ASP A 190 0.55 12.33 1.47
CA ASP A 190 0.90 12.53 0.06
C ASP A 190 -0.34 12.70 -0.84
N GLN A 191 -1.54 12.31 -0.37
CA GLN A 191 -2.82 12.51 -1.05
C GLN A 191 -3.44 13.89 -0.79
N ARG A 192 -2.86 14.70 0.12
CA ARG A 192 -3.46 15.96 0.59
C ARG A 192 -3.87 16.91 -0.53
N LYS A 193 -3.08 17.00 -1.60
CA LYS A 193 -3.39 17.88 -2.74
C LYS A 193 -4.61 17.42 -3.52
N ILE A 194 -4.85 16.11 -3.61
CA ILE A 194 -6.05 15.54 -4.23
C ILE A 194 -7.27 15.76 -3.33
N PHE A 195 -7.11 15.59 -2.02
CA PHE A 195 -8.19 15.85 -1.04
C PHE A 195 -8.67 17.31 -1.08
N ILE A 196 -7.74 18.27 -1.09
CA ILE A 196 -8.07 19.69 -1.24
C ILE A 196 -8.71 19.99 -2.62
N PHE A 197 -8.27 19.28 -3.66
CA PHE A 197 -8.89 19.37 -4.97
C PHE A 197 -10.37 18.92 -4.91
N ALA A 198 -10.67 17.79 -4.29
CA ALA A 198 -12.04 17.30 -4.12
C ALA A 198 -12.91 18.29 -3.33
N GLU A 199 -12.42 18.83 -2.20
CA GLU A 199 -13.15 19.84 -1.42
C GLU A 199 -13.48 21.11 -2.22
N THR A 200 -12.64 21.46 -3.19
CA THR A 200 -12.80 22.66 -4.02
C THR A 200 -13.75 22.43 -5.19
N HIS A 201 -13.71 21.23 -5.80
CA HIS A 201 -14.37 20.98 -7.08
C HIS A 201 -15.68 20.19 -6.97
N LEU A 202 -15.86 19.31 -6.00
CA LEU A 202 -17.13 18.59 -5.81
C LEU A 202 -18.34 19.52 -5.57
N PRO A 203 -18.23 20.61 -4.78
CA PRO A 203 -19.33 21.56 -4.62
C PRO A 203 -19.75 22.26 -5.92
N LYS A 204 -18.85 22.40 -6.89
CA LYS A 204 -19.16 23.01 -8.21
C LYS A 204 -20.05 22.10 -9.06
N LEU A 205 -20.07 20.80 -8.77
CA LEU A 205 -21.00 19.83 -9.36
C LEU A 205 -22.29 19.68 -8.54
N GLY A 206 -22.44 20.39 -7.42
CA GLY A 206 -23.57 20.24 -6.50
C GLY A 206 -23.41 19.12 -5.48
N TYR A 207 -22.22 18.52 -5.38
CA TYR A 207 -21.93 17.45 -4.42
C TYR A 207 -21.39 17.99 -3.09
N ALA A 208 -21.63 17.25 -2.00
CA ALA A 208 -21.15 17.61 -0.68
C ALA A 208 -19.61 17.50 -0.58
N LYS A 209 -19.00 18.30 0.30
CA LYS A 209 -17.61 18.10 0.71
C LYS A 209 -17.53 16.88 1.65
N ARG A 210 -16.42 16.14 1.58
CA ARG A 210 -16.12 15.05 2.52
C ARG A 210 -15.05 15.48 3.51
N ALA A 211 -14.98 14.78 4.64
CA ALA A 211 -13.86 14.91 5.56
C ALA A 211 -12.67 14.08 5.03
N HIS A 212 -11.44 14.52 5.32
CA HIS A 212 -10.24 13.85 4.85
C HIS A 212 -9.34 13.49 6.03
N LEU A 213 -8.97 12.21 6.10
CA LEU A 213 -8.16 11.63 7.16
C LEU A 213 -6.81 11.24 6.58
N MET A 214 -5.71 11.77 7.14
CA MET A 214 -4.37 11.59 6.58
C MET A 214 -3.40 10.96 7.57
N ASN A 215 -2.90 9.76 7.27
CA ASN A 215 -1.84 9.14 8.06
C ASN A 215 -0.45 9.68 7.68
N ALA A 216 0.45 9.67 8.65
CA ALA A 216 1.85 10.03 8.42
C ALA A 216 2.53 9.08 7.43
N MET A 217 3.51 9.61 6.69
CA MET A 217 4.39 8.79 5.87
C MET A 217 5.39 8.06 6.76
N VAL A 218 5.44 6.74 6.65
CA VAL A 218 6.46 5.94 7.34
C VAL A 218 7.67 5.78 6.43
N PRO A 219 8.88 6.19 6.86
CA PRO A 219 10.10 5.95 6.14
C PRO A 219 10.29 4.46 5.85
N GLY A 220 10.85 4.15 4.69
CA GLY A 220 11.31 2.81 4.40
C GLY A 220 12.54 2.42 5.20
N LEU A 221 12.91 1.15 5.12
CA LEU A 221 14.00 0.57 5.90
C LEU A 221 15.36 1.24 5.63
N LYS A 222 15.51 1.90 4.47
CA LYS A 222 16.73 2.63 4.09
C LYS A 222 16.63 4.15 4.31
N GLY A 223 15.62 4.63 5.04
CA GLY A 223 15.41 6.07 5.32
C GLY A 223 14.65 6.84 4.24
N SER A 224 14.46 6.27 3.04
CA SER A 224 13.67 6.86 1.95
C SER A 224 12.25 6.27 1.85
N LYS A 225 11.33 6.88 1.09
CA LYS A 225 9.96 6.39 0.88
C LYS A 225 9.99 4.92 0.39
N MET A 226 9.22 4.03 1.04
CA MET A 226 9.04 2.65 0.54
C MET A 226 8.43 2.68 -0.86
N SER A 227 9.15 2.12 -1.83
CA SER A 227 8.68 2.05 -3.21
C SER A 227 8.40 0.62 -3.61
N SER A 228 7.21 0.37 -4.16
CA SER A 228 6.84 -0.93 -4.72
C SER A 228 7.78 -1.39 -5.86
N SER A 229 8.56 -0.50 -6.45
CA SER A 229 9.48 -0.78 -7.57
C SER A 229 10.91 -1.15 -7.14
N ASP A 230 11.33 -0.90 -5.90
CA ASP A 230 12.64 -1.31 -5.38
C ASP A 230 12.49 -2.43 -4.36
N SER A 231 12.79 -3.66 -4.77
CA SER A 231 12.69 -4.87 -3.95
C SER A 231 13.63 -4.88 -2.73
N GLY A 232 14.71 -4.10 -2.76
CA GLY A 232 15.66 -3.96 -1.66
C GLY A 232 15.25 -2.91 -0.64
N SER A 233 14.25 -2.07 -0.94
CA SER A 233 13.76 -1.00 -0.05
C SER A 233 12.57 -1.41 0.83
N LYS A 234 11.96 -2.58 0.55
CA LYS A 234 10.67 -3.00 1.12
C LYS A 234 10.69 -4.46 1.57
N ILE A 235 9.88 -4.77 2.59
CA ILE A 235 9.53 -6.14 2.97
C ILE A 235 8.16 -6.47 2.37
N ASP A 236 8.10 -7.49 1.53
CA ASP A 236 6.84 -8.04 0.99
C ASP A 236 6.13 -8.88 2.07
N PHE A 237 4.80 -8.98 2.00
CA PHE A 237 4.05 -9.85 2.90
C PHE A 237 4.43 -11.33 2.76
N LEU A 238 4.97 -11.72 1.61
CA LEU A 238 5.40 -13.09 1.31
C LEU A 238 6.92 -13.32 1.44
N ASP A 239 7.69 -12.34 1.94
CA ASP A 239 9.13 -12.51 2.19
C ASP A 239 9.39 -13.56 3.27
N THR A 240 10.36 -14.46 3.04
CA THR A 240 10.70 -15.47 4.05
C THR A 240 11.33 -14.84 5.30
N PRO A 241 11.34 -15.53 6.45
CA PRO A 241 12.02 -15.02 7.65
C PRO A 241 13.49 -14.64 7.43
N THR A 242 14.17 -15.34 6.52
CA THR A 242 15.54 -15.05 6.11
C THR A 242 15.62 -13.75 5.33
N ASP A 243 14.69 -13.50 4.41
CA ASP A 243 14.63 -12.27 3.61
C ASP A 243 14.33 -11.05 4.50
N VAL A 244 13.37 -11.18 5.43
CA VAL A 244 13.05 -10.15 6.43
C VAL A 244 14.29 -9.78 7.24
N LYS A 245 14.98 -10.78 7.81
CA LYS A 245 16.20 -10.55 8.60
C LYS A 245 17.31 -9.89 7.78
N LYS A 246 17.50 -10.31 6.53
CA LYS A 246 18.49 -9.71 5.62
C LYS A 246 18.17 -8.25 5.35
N LYS A 247 16.92 -7.94 4.96
CA LYS A 247 16.48 -6.58 4.64
C LYS A 247 16.57 -5.63 5.84
N LEU A 248 16.22 -6.09 7.04
CA LEU A 248 16.38 -5.31 8.27
C LEU A 248 17.84 -5.15 8.69
N LYS A 249 18.68 -6.15 8.44
CA LYS A 249 20.12 -6.01 8.69
C LYS A 249 20.73 -4.87 7.87
N ASP A 250 20.31 -4.75 6.61
CA ASP A 250 20.74 -3.71 5.67
C ASP A 250 20.08 -2.33 5.91
N ALA A 251 19.10 -2.24 6.81
CA ALA A 251 18.43 -0.99 7.16
C ALA A 251 19.38 0.01 7.84
N ALA A 252 19.23 1.29 7.56
CA ALA A 252 19.94 2.35 8.28
C ALA A 252 19.40 2.43 9.72
N CYS A 253 20.27 2.29 10.71
CA CYS A 253 19.91 2.25 12.13
C CYS A 253 21.15 2.59 12.96
N ILE A 254 21.39 3.89 13.15
CA ILE A 254 22.57 4.43 13.84
C ILE A 254 22.25 4.53 15.32
N GLU A 255 23.12 3.99 16.17
CA GLU A 255 22.93 3.96 17.63
C GLU A 255 22.72 5.37 18.21
N GLY A 256 21.66 5.53 18.99
CA GLY A 256 21.27 6.81 19.59
C GLY A 256 20.55 7.77 18.64
N VAL A 257 20.47 7.49 17.34
CA VAL A 257 19.81 8.37 16.36
C VAL A 257 18.39 7.89 16.09
N VAL A 258 17.43 8.67 16.59
CA VAL A 258 15.98 8.39 16.44
C VAL A 258 15.41 8.96 15.14
N GLU A 259 15.93 10.09 14.68
CA GLU A 259 15.49 10.75 13.45
C GLU A 259 15.85 9.93 12.21
N GLU A 260 14.92 9.90 11.24
CA GLU A 260 15.05 9.13 9.99
C GLU A 260 15.31 7.61 10.19
N ASN A 261 15.03 7.08 11.38
CA ASN A 261 15.22 5.67 11.70
C ASN A 261 13.99 4.84 11.28
N GLY A 262 14.07 4.25 10.08
CA GLY A 262 12.98 3.44 9.52
C GLY A 262 12.58 2.23 10.38
N VAL A 263 13.49 1.71 11.22
CA VAL A 263 13.20 0.58 12.13
C VAL A 263 12.33 1.03 13.30
N LEU A 264 12.70 2.15 13.94
CA LEU A 264 11.88 2.77 15.00
C LEU A 264 10.54 3.26 14.45
N ALA A 265 10.53 3.90 13.28
CA ALA A 265 9.31 4.39 12.65
C ALA A 265 8.32 3.24 12.35
N PHE A 266 8.82 2.09 11.91
CA PHE A 266 7.99 0.90 11.73
C PHE A 266 7.43 0.38 13.05
N ALA A 267 8.25 0.33 14.11
CA ALA A 267 7.76 -0.03 15.44
C ALA A 267 6.63 0.90 15.90
N LYS A 268 6.83 2.22 15.80
CA LYS A 268 5.86 3.26 16.16
C LYS A 268 4.54 3.13 15.42
N ALA A 269 4.59 3.01 14.10
CA ALA A 269 3.42 3.12 13.24
C ALA A 269 2.69 1.78 13.02
N VAL A 270 3.34 0.64 13.30
CA VAL A 270 2.80 -0.68 13.01
C VAL A 270 2.76 -1.56 14.25
N LEU A 271 3.91 -1.82 14.89
CA LEU A 271 3.97 -2.81 15.98
C LEU A 271 3.20 -2.34 17.22
N PHE A 272 3.46 -1.13 17.72
CA PHE A 272 2.75 -0.63 18.89
C PHE A 272 1.22 -0.53 18.66
N PRO A 273 0.72 0.02 17.53
CA PRO A 273 -0.71 0.06 17.23
C PRO A 273 -1.37 -1.32 17.15
N ILE A 274 -0.73 -2.31 16.50
CA ILE A 274 -1.30 -3.66 16.41
C ILE A 274 -1.36 -4.33 17.79
N SER A 275 -0.31 -4.22 18.61
CA SER A 275 -0.33 -4.75 19.98
C SER A 275 -1.39 -4.08 20.85
N ARG A 276 -1.51 -2.74 20.76
CA ARG A 276 -2.54 -1.97 21.46
C ARG A 276 -3.93 -2.46 21.05
N LEU A 277 -4.17 -2.60 19.74
CA LEU A 277 -5.43 -3.09 19.21
C LEU A 277 -5.76 -4.50 19.71
N ARG A 278 -4.79 -5.41 19.74
CA ARG A 278 -4.98 -6.77 20.26
C ARG A 278 -5.34 -6.78 21.74
N ASN A 279 -4.69 -5.94 22.54
CA ASN A 279 -4.99 -5.84 23.96
C ASN A 279 -6.38 -5.26 24.20
N GLU A 280 -6.73 -4.18 23.50
CA GLU A 280 -8.08 -3.59 23.57
C GLU A 280 -9.17 -4.59 23.11
N SER A 281 -8.90 -5.39 22.07
CA SER A 281 -9.85 -6.44 21.61
C SER A 281 -10.03 -7.58 22.62
N LYS A 282 -9.01 -7.94 23.40
CA LYS A 282 -9.13 -8.95 24.47
C LYS A 282 -10.03 -8.47 25.62
N THR A 283 -10.02 -7.17 25.90
CA THR A 283 -10.81 -6.58 27.00
C THR A 283 -12.29 -6.36 26.68
N LEU A 284 -12.67 -6.39 25.40
CA LEU A 284 -13.99 -5.94 24.93
C LEU A 284 -15.06 -7.04 24.79
N ASP A 285 -14.84 -8.27 25.26
CA ASP A 285 -15.75 -9.43 25.07
C ASP A 285 -16.26 -9.56 23.62
N ALA A 286 -15.51 -9.03 22.67
CA ALA A 286 -15.82 -9.17 21.25
C ALA A 286 -15.69 -10.65 20.93
N THR A 287 -16.71 -11.21 20.26
CA THR A 287 -16.70 -12.56 19.69
C THR A 287 -15.29 -12.91 19.24
N PRO A 288 -14.72 -14.05 19.67
CA PRO A 288 -13.35 -14.39 19.34
C PRO A 288 -13.17 -14.17 17.84
N VAL A 289 -12.34 -13.18 17.46
CA VAL A 289 -11.84 -13.15 16.08
C VAL A 289 -11.25 -14.53 15.92
N GLU A 290 -11.82 -15.33 15.01
CA GLU A 290 -11.46 -16.73 14.89
C GLU A 290 -9.94 -16.84 14.98
N ALA A 291 -9.42 -17.61 15.95
CA ALA A 291 -7.97 -17.73 16.16
C ALA A 291 -7.24 -18.24 14.90
N LYS A 292 -8.00 -18.70 13.90
CA LYS A 292 -7.56 -19.14 12.59
C LYS A 292 -7.16 -17.93 11.73
N GLY A 293 -5.85 -17.74 11.61
CA GLY A 293 -5.25 -16.70 10.78
C GLY A 293 -4.74 -15.48 11.55
N LEU A 294 -5.03 -15.38 12.86
CA LEU A 294 -4.45 -14.34 13.71
C LEU A 294 -2.95 -14.59 13.92
N SER A 295 -2.17 -13.52 13.79
CA SER A 295 -0.74 -13.59 14.06
C SER A 295 -0.46 -13.72 15.56
N LYS A 296 0.64 -14.41 15.91
CA LYS A 296 1.07 -14.56 17.30
C LYS A 296 1.42 -13.20 17.91
N PRO A 297 1.18 -12.99 19.22
CA PRO A 297 1.77 -11.87 19.95
C PRO A 297 3.29 -11.90 19.85
N TYR A 298 3.90 -10.73 19.76
CA TYR A 298 5.36 -10.52 19.83
C TYR A 298 5.75 -9.84 21.15
N VAL A 299 4.99 -10.18 22.19
CA VAL A 299 5.28 -9.91 23.58
C VAL A 299 5.68 -11.26 24.19
N SER A 300 6.81 -11.31 24.88
CA SER A 300 7.29 -12.56 25.45
C SER A 300 6.45 -12.99 26.66
N ALA A 301 6.46 -14.27 26.99
CA ALA A 301 5.60 -14.82 28.05
C ALA A 301 5.99 -14.36 29.46
N ASP A 302 7.24 -13.94 29.64
CA ASP A 302 7.82 -13.36 30.86
C ASP A 302 7.61 -11.84 30.98
N ALA A 303 7.02 -11.20 29.97
CA ALA A 303 6.85 -9.75 29.96
C ALA A 303 5.80 -9.28 31.00
N PRO A 304 6.02 -8.13 31.65
CA PRO A 304 5.03 -7.52 32.53
C PRO A 304 3.69 -7.23 31.84
N GLU A 305 2.61 -7.22 32.61
CA GLU A 305 1.28 -6.83 32.11
C GLU A 305 1.30 -5.42 31.51
N GLY A 306 0.59 -5.22 30.40
CA GLY A 306 0.59 -3.96 29.66
C GLY A 306 1.73 -3.81 28.65
N THR A 307 2.67 -4.76 28.57
CA THR A 307 3.71 -4.75 27.53
C THR A 307 3.10 -4.83 26.13
N LEU A 308 3.56 -3.97 25.21
CA LEU A 308 3.15 -3.93 23.81
C LEU A 308 4.23 -4.46 22.86
N PHE A 309 5.50 -4.37 23.23
CA PHE A 309 6.60 -4.84 22.40
C PHE A 309 7.74 -5.40 23.26
N SER A 310 8.29 -6.56 22.88
CA SER A 310 9.42 -7.19 23.57
C SER A 310 10.59 -7.40 22.61
N ILE A 311 11.80 -7.12 23.11
CA ILE A 311 13.06 -7.42 22.42
C ILE A 311 13.77 -8.48 23.25
N VAL A 312 13.76 -9.73 22.75
CA VAL A 312 14.41 -10.85 23.42
C VAL A 312 15.90 -10.84 23.09
N ARG A 313 16.74 -10.64 24.11
CA ARG A 313 18.20 -10.67 23.97
C ARG A 313 18.85 -11.49 25.10
N PRO A 314 20.00 -12.12 24.85
CA PRO A 314 20.71 -12.90 25.87
C PRO A 314 21.05 -12.10 27.14
N ASP A 315 21.05 -12.76 28.31
CA ASP A 315 21.37 -12.14 29.61
C ASP A 315 22.72 -11.43 29.65
N LYS A 316 23.71 -11.95 28.91
CA LYS A 316 25.05 -11.31 28.77
C LYS A 316 25.01 -9.91 28.15
N TYR A 317 23.89 -9.51 27.54
CA TYR A 317 23.64 -8.17 26.99
C TYR A 317 22.55 -7.41 27.76
N GLY A 318 22.25 -7.81 29.01
CA GLY A 318 21.30 -7.13 29.88
C GLY A 318 19.87 -7.66 29.82
N GLY A 319 19.65 -8.87 29.28
CA GLY A 319 18.37 -9.57 29.29
C GLY A 319 17.28 -8.95 28.42
N SER A 320 16.14 -9.63 28.28
CA SER A 320 15.00 -9.14 27.49
C SER A 320 14.52 -7.75 27.92
N LEU A 321 14.12 -6.93 26.95
CA LEU A 321 13.52 -5.61 27.19
C LEU A 321 12.03 -5.63 26.83
N HIS A 322 11.21 -4.99 27.65
CA HIS A 322 9.75 -4.96 27.50
C HIS A 322 9.25 -3.52 27.55
N TYR A 323 8.50 -3.11 26.53
CA TYR A 323 8.03 -1.74 26.38
C TYR A 323 6.50 -1.70 26.37
N ALA A 324 5.93 -0.91 27.28
CA ALA A 324 4.50 -0.59 27.30
C ALA A 324 4.14 0.58 26.35
N THR A 325 5.11 1.44 26.02
CA THR A 325 4.93 2.61 25.14
C THR A 325 6.07 2.74 24.15
N TYR A 326 5.82 3.41 23.02
CA TYR A 326 6.85 3.67 22.02
C TYR A 326 7.90 4.65 22.55
N GLU A 327 7.47 5.62 23.36
CA GLU A 327 8.32 6.65 23.95
C GLU A 327 9.41 6.03 24.84
N ALA A 328 9.09 4.95 25.55
CA ALA A 328 10.07 4.20 26.34
C ALA A 328 11.11 3.50 25.46
N LEU A 329 10.69 2.90 24.33
CA LEU A 329 11.59 2.29 23.36
C LEU A 329 12.52 3.34 22.72
N GLU A 330 11.96 4.48 22.31
CA GLU A 330 12.70 5.57 21.70
C GLU A 330 13.72 6.17 22.67
N ALA A 331 13.34 6.40 23.92
CA ALA A 331 14.23 6.89 24.96
C ALA A 331 15.40 5.93 25.22
N ASP A 332 15.14 4.63 25.37
CA ASP A 332 16.21 3.64 25.60
C ASP A 332 17.13 3.49 24.39
N TYR A 333 16.62 3.69 23.17
CA TYR A 333 17.44 3.73 21.96
C TYR A 333 18.31 5.00 21.91
N ALA A 334 17.75 6.18 22.21
CA ALA A 334 18.46 7.45 22.26
C ALA A 334 19.57 7.45 23.32
N ASP A 335 19.28 6.87 24.49
CA ASP A 335 20.21 6.69 25.61
C ASP A 335 21.25 5.58 25.38
N LYS A 336 21.21 4.89 24.23
CA LYS A 336 22.10 3.78 23.86
C LYS A 336 22.03 2.57 24.80
N LYS A 337 20.90 2.38 25.49
CA LYS A 337 20.60 1.17 26.29
C LYS A 337 20.12 0.02 25.41
N LEU A 338 19.60 0.35 24.23
CA LEU A 338 19.20 -0.59 23.19
C LEU A 338 20.14 -0.49 21.97
N HIS A 339 20.90 -1.55 21.73
CA HIS A 339 21.81 -1.62 20.60
C HIS A 339 21.04 -1.79 19.26
N PRO A 340 21.51 -1.19 18.14
CA PRO A 340 20.83 -1.28 16.84
C PRO A 340 20.55 -2.69 16.34
N LEU A 341 21.44 -3.64 16.62
CA LEU A 341 21.25 -5.03 16.22
C LEU A 341 20.09 -5.70 16.98
N ASP A 342 19.94 -5.39 18.26
CA ASP A 342 18.86 -5.94 19.09
C ASP A 342 17.51 -5.37 18.64
N LEU A 343 17.46 -4.06 18.36
CA LEU A 343 16.28 -3.42 17.78
C LEU A 343 15.88 -4.06 16.45
N LYS A 344 16.84 -4.23 15.53
CA LYS A 344 16.61 -4.89 14.23
C LYS A 344 16.09 -6.32 14.38
N ASN A 345 16.66 -7.09 15.30
CA ASN A 345 16.25 -8.47 15.55
C ASN A 345 14.84 -8.53 16.15
N GLY A 346 14.54 -7.72 17.17
CA GLY A 346 13.22 -7.66 17.78
C GLY A 346 12.14 -7.25 16.77
N VAL A 347 12.42 -6.25 15.93
CA VAL A 347 11.49 -5.85 14.85
C VAL A 347 11.37 -6.95 13.79
N ALA A 348 12.45 -7.66 13.44
CA ALA A 348 12.39 -8.77 12.49
C ALA A 348 11.52 -9.91 13.01
N ASP A 349 11.66 -10.27 14.28
CA ASP A 349 10.89 -11.35 14.90
C ASP A 349 9.40 -10.97 14.99
N ALA A 350 9.09 -9.71 15.30
CA ALA A 350 7.72 -9.21 15.29
C ALA A 350 7.10 -9.16 13.89
N ILE A 351 7.85 -8.70 12.87
CA ILE A 351 7.39 -8.77 11.46
C ILE A 351 7.13 -10.22 11.07
N ASN A 352 8.05 -11.15 11.36
CA ASN A 352 7.85 -12.56 11.05
C ASN A 352 6.62 -13.15 11.74
N ALA A 353 6.36 -12.77 12.99
CA ALA A 353 5.13 -13.16 13.68
C ALA A 353 3.86 -12.61 13.02
N LEU A 354 3.90 -11.43 12.41
CA LEU A 354 2.82 -10.84 11.62
C LEU A 354 2.63 -11.52 10.26
N LEU A 355 3.73 -11.91 9.61
CA LEU A 355 3.70 -12.49 8.27
C LEU A 355 3.38 -14.00 8.25
N GLU A 356 3.71 -14.73 9.32
CA GLU A 356 3.51 -16.19 9.42
C GLU A 356 2.12 -16.69 8.96
N PRO A 357 0.99 -16.14 9.45
CA PRO A 357 -0.32 -16.65 9.05
C PRO A 357 -0.63 -16.33 7.58
N ILE A 358 -0.15 -15.21 7.06
CA ILE A 358 -0.34 -14.79 5.67
C ILE A 358 0.42 -15.75 4.74
N GLN A 359 1.67 -16.05 5.09
CA GLN A 359 2.53 -16.98 4.35
C GLN A 359 1.97 -18.40 4.37
N ARG A 360 1.45 -18.83 5.52
CA ARG A 360 0.78 -20.13 5.66
C ARG A 360 -0.46 -20.21 4.77
N GLU A 361 -1.35 -19.22 4.80
CA GLU A 361 -2.53 -19.19 3.92
C GLU A 361 -2.14 -19.24 2.43
N PHE A 362 -1.11 -18.48 2.04
CA PHE A 362 -0.56 -18.53 0.68
C PHE A 362 0.02 -19.89 0.30
N ASN A 363 0.78 -20.53 1.20
CA ASN A 363 1.41 -21.83 0.97
C ASN A 363 0.43 -23.01 1.01
N GLU A 364 -0.72 -22.86 1.65
CA GLU A 364 -1.76 -23.89 1.70
C GLU A 364 -2.78 -23.74 0.56
N SER A 365 -3.01 -22.52 0.08
CA SER A 365 -3.98 -22.24 -0.99
C SER A 365 -3.36 -22.30 -2.39
N GLU A 366 -3.71 -23.33 -3.16
CA GLU A 366 -3.33 -23.42 -4.58
C GLU A 366 -3.94 -22.27 -5.41
N GLU A 367 -5.17 -21.88 -5.10
CA GLU A 367 -5.83 -20.74 -5.74
C GLU A 367 -5.04 -19.44 -5.51
N PHE A 368 -4.61 -19.17 -4.28
CA PHE A 368 -3.89 -17.95 -3.97
C PHE A 368 -2.54 -17.89 -4.69
N ARG A 369 -1.82 -19.02 -4.78
CA ARG A 369 -0.58 -19.10 -5.57
C ARG A 369 -0.81 -18.84 -7.06
N LYS A 370 -1.87 -19.42 -7.64
CA LYS A 370 -2.23 -19.19 -9.05
C LYS A 370 -2.56 -17.72 -9.31
N VAL A 371 -3.30 -17.09 -8.41
CA VAL A 371 -3.65 -15.66 -8.51
C VAL A 371 -2.40 -14.78 -8.47
N GLU A 372 -1.43 -15.09 -7.60
CA GLU A 372 -0.16 -14.36 -7.54
C GLU A 372 0.66 -14.53 -8.83
N GLU A 373 0.76 -15.74 -9.36
CA GLU A 373 1.51 -16.02 -10.59
C GLU A 373 0.91 -15.28 -11.80
N LEU A 374 -0.41 -15.21 -11.89
CA LEU A 374 -1.12 -14.45 -12.94
C LEU A 374 -0.95 -12.93 -12.75
N ALA A 375 -0.93 -12.44 -11.51
CA ALA A 375 -0.80 -11.01 -11.20
C ALA A 375 0.64 -10.48 -11.39
N TYR A 376 1.63 -11.35 -11.18
CA TYR A 376 3.07 -11.04 -11.24
C TYR A 376 3.85 -12.15 -11.95
N PRO A 377 3.64 -12.33 -13.27
CA PRO A 377 4.35 -13.35 -14.03
C PRO A 377 5.86 -13.12 -13.94
N LYS A 378 6.61 -14.18 -13.65
CA LYS A 378 8.07 -14.12 -13.62
C LYS A 378 8.57 -13.82 -15.03
N GLU A 379 9.43 -12.81 -15.18
CA GLU A 379 10.01 -12.46 -16.48
C GLU A 379 10.69 -13.69 -17.10
N LYS A 380 10.25 -14.09 -18.30
CA LYS A 380 11.00 -15.04 -19.12
C LYS A 380 12.29 -14.34 -19.52
N LYS A 381 13.43 -14.78 -18.97
CA LYS A 381 14.75 -14.34 -19.45
C LYS A 381 14.76 -14.49 -20.98
N PRO A 382 15.15 -13.46 -21.75
CA PRO A 382 15.22 -13.59 -23.20
C PRO A 382 16.13 -14.76 -23.56
N GLU A 383 15.64 -15.69 -24.39
CA GLU A 383 16.44 -16.78 -24.92
C GLU A 383 17.66 -16.20 -25.61
N VAL A 384 18.85 -16.48 -25.07
CA VAL A 384 20.10 -16.17 -25.74
C VAL A 384 20.14 -17.01 -27.01
N LYS A 385 19.77 -16.41 -28.16
CA LYS A 385 20.02 -17.00 -29.47
C LYS A 385 21.51 -17.34 -29.54
N LYS A 386 21.85 -18.64 -29.54
CA LYS A 386 23.22 -19.11 -29.77
C LYS A 386 23.72 -18.44 -31.05
N LYS A 387 24.69 -17.53 -30.94
CA LYS A 387 25.39 -17.00 -32.10
C LYS A 387 26.10 -18.18 -32.77
N GLU A 388 25.67 -18.52 -33.99
CA GLU A 388 26.46 -19.38 -34.87
C GLU A 388 27.87 -18.79 -35.01
N LYS A 389 28.88 -19.64 -34.83
CA LYS A 389 30.28 -19.24 -34.97
C LYS A 389 30.54 -18.83 -36.42
N LYS A 390 30.63 -17.52 -36.68
CA LYS A 390 31.22 -17.01 -37.92
C LYS A 390 32.71 -17.33 -37.92
N VAL A 391 33.13 -18.14 -38.89
CA VAL A 391 34.54 -18.39 -39.24
C VAL A 391 35.13 -17.06 -39.72
N ASN A 392 36.31 -16.73 -39.23
CA ASN A 392 36.94 -15.42 -39.37
C ASN A 392 38.08 -15.51 -40.40
N PRO A 393 38.00 -14.89 -41.59
CA PRO A 393 39.16 -14.69 -42.44
C PRO A 393 39.86 -13.39 -42.04
N ARG A 394 41.04 -13.51 -41.43
CA ARG A 394 41.99 -12.39 -41.28
C ARG A 394 42.45 -11.93 -42.66
N HIS A 395 42.32 -10.63 -42.99
CA HIS A 395 43.44 -9.70 -43.18
C HIS A 395 43.03 -8.38 -43.88
N LEU A 396 43.84 -7.33 -43.60
CA LEU A 396 43.94 -5.99 -44.24
C LEU A 396 42.93 -4.93 -43.73
N GLN A 397 43.28 -3.69 -43.38
CA GLN A 397 44.52 -2.95 -43.11
C GLN A 397 44.09 -1.63 -42.40
N LYS A 398 45.06 -0.92 -41.81
CA LYS A 398 44.99 0.31 -40.99
C LYS A 398 44.29 1.53 -41.63
N GLY A 399 43.78 2.43 -40.78
CA GLY A 399 43.46 3.84 -41.09
C GLY A 399 42.90 4.61 -39.87
N GLU A 400 43.26 5.87 -39.71
CA GLU A 400 43.25 6.72 -38.49
C GLU A 400 41.88 7.32 -38.05
N ALA A 401 41.85 7.88 -36.82
CA ALA A 401 40.76 8.62 -36.16
C ALA A 401 40.68 10.11 -36.65
N PRO A 402 39.72 11.01 -36.28
CA PRO A 402 39.24 11.25 -34.90
C PRO A 402 37.76 11.74 -34.65
N ALA A 403 37.34 11.55 -33.39
CA ALA A 403 36.46 12.34 -32.48
C ALA A 403 35.14 13.02 -32.94
N GLN A 404 34.04 12.71 -32.21
CA GLN A 404 32.97 13.65 -31.78
C GLN A 404 32.16 13.09 -30.58
N GLY A 405 31.70 13.99 -29.70
CA GLY A 405 31.27 13.78 -28.29
C GLY A 405 29.87 13.16 -28.01
N PRO A 406 29.40 13.18 -26.75
CA PRO A 406 28.34 12.29 -26.27
C PRO A 406 26.94 12.91 -26.41
N ALA A 407 26.14 12.39 -27.33
CA ALA A 407 24.69 12.49 -27.33
C ALA A 407 24.11 11.12 -27.67
N GLY A 408 23.84 10.29 -26.67
CA GLY A 408 23.52 8.88 -26.94
C GLY A 408 23.16 8.04 -25.72
N GLN A 409 22.32 8.54 -24.82
CA GLN A 409 21.69 7.69 -23.80
C GLN A 409 20.16 7.81 -23.72
N GLU A 410 19.53 8.84 -24.29
CA GLU A 410 18.05 8.98 -24.23
C GLU A 410 17.30 8.38 -25.42
N ALA A 411 17.93 8.24 -26.59
CA ALA A 411 17.29 7.63 -27.76
C ALA A 411 17.12 6.09 -27.67
N LYS A 412 17.89 5.42 -26.79
CA LYS A 412 17.81 3.96 -26.61
C LYS A 412 16.63 3.54 -25.74
N ALA A 413 16.21 4.36 -24.77
CA ALA A 413 15.09 4.03 -23.89
C ALA A 413 13.72 4.16 -24.60
N ALA A 414 13.57 5.18 -25.48
CA ALA A 414 12.35 5.38 -26.26
C ALA A 414 12.11 4.26 -27.29
N GLN A 415 13.16 3.85 -28.00
CA GLN A 415 13.08 2.74 -28.97
C GLN A 415 12.87 1.36 -28.31
N GLN A 416 13.21 1.22 -27.03
CA GLN A 416 12.98 -0.01 -26.27
C GLN A 416 11.52 -0.12 -25.83
N GLY A 417 10.91 0.98 -25.38
CA GLY A 417 9.49 1.05 -25.03
C GLY A 417 8.56 0.86 -26.23
N GLU A 418 8.89 1.41 -27.41
CA GLU A 418 8.10 1.20 -28.63
C GLU A 418 8.15 -0.26 -29.11
N LYS A 419 9.33 -0.90 -29.07
CA LYS A 419 9.46 -2.32 -29.45
C LYS A 419 8.78 -3.25 -28.46
N GLU A 420 8.82 -2.95 -27.17
CA GLU A 420 8.08 -3.72 -26.17
C GLU A 420 6.57 -3.64 -26.44
N ASN A 421 6.05 -2.44 -26.70
CA ASN A 421 4.62 -2.25 -26.99
C ASN A 421 4.16 -2.99 -28.26
N GLU A 422 4.94 -2.95 -29.35
CA GLU A 422 4.62 -3.72 -30.58
C GLU A 422 4.64 -5.25 -30.35
N THR A 423 5.54 -5.74 -29.50
CA THR A 423 5.64 -7.18 -29.21
C THR A 423 4.48 -7.66 -28.34
N PHE A 424 4.02 -6.84 -27.40
CA PHE A 424 2.85 -7.13 -26.56
C PHE A 424 1.53 -7.05 -27.34
N VAL A 425 1.35 -6.06 -28.22
CA VAL A 425 0.14 -5.94 -29.06
C VAL A 425 -0.01 -7.14 -29.99
N LYS A 426 1.08 -7.65 -30.57
CA LYS A 426 1.05 -8.88 -31.38
C LYS A 426 0.64 -10.11 -30.56
N ALA A 427 1.18 -10.29 -29.35
CA ALA A 427 0.84 -11.42 -28.49
C ALA A 427 -0.64 -11.39 -28.04
N ALA A 428 -1.20 -10.19 -27.81
CA ALA A 428 -2.62 -10.02 -27.49
C ALA A 428 -3.53 -10.33 -28.69
N GLN A 429 -3.15 -9.93 -29.91
CA GLN A 429 -3.90 -10.25 -31.13
C GLN A 429 -3.90 -11.74 -31.45
N GLU A 430 -2.78 -12.44 -31.22
CA GLU A 430 -2.67 -13.90 -31.37
C GLU A 430 -3.49 -14.67 -30.31
N GLY A 431 -3.63 -14.11 -29.10
CA GLY A 431 -4.50 -14.65 -28.05
C GLY A 431 -5.99 -14.55 -28.39
N ILE A 432 -6.42 -13.46 -29.05
CA ILE A 432 -7.82 -13.24 -29.44
C ILE A 432 -8.25 -14.18 -30.58
N GLN A 433 -7.36 -14.50 -31.53
CA GLN A 433 -7.65 -15.46 -32.61
C GLN A 433 -7.81 -16.90 -32.10
N ASN A 434 -7.17 -17.26 -30.98
CA ASN A 434 -7.28 -18.60 -30.39
C ASN A 434 -8.54 -18.77 -29.50
N LEU A 435 -9.23 -17.68 -29.17
CA LEU A 435 -10.49 -17.70 -28.42
C LEU A 435 -11.73 -17.71 -29.33
N SER A 436 -11.59 -17.36 -30.62
CA SER A 436 -12.71 -17.34 -31.57
C SER A 436 -12.99 -18.66 -32.29
N THR A 437 -12.26 -19.74 -31.97
CA THR A 437 -12.39 -21.04 -32.66
C THR A 437 -12.98 -22.15 -31.78
N ASN A 438 -13.38 -21.87 -30.54
CA ASN A 438 -13.93 -22.85 -29.60
C ASN A 438 -15.28 -22.43 -28.98
N GLU A 439 -16.22 -21.91 -29.78
CA GLU A 439 -17.66 -21.89 -29.52
C GLU A 439 -18.32 -21.96 -30.91
N SER A 440 -18.95 -23.04 -31.40
CA SER A 440 -20.22 -23.70 -31.02
C SER A 440 -20.57 -24.72 -32.14
N PRO A 441 -21.62 -25.57 -32.04
CA PRO A 441 -22.68 -25.65 -31.03
C PRO A 441 -22.59 -26.83 -30.06
#